data_AF-A0A0A1CGU1-F1
#
_entry.id   AF-A0A0A1CGU1-F1
#
_cell.length_a   1.000
_cell.length_b   1.000
_cell.length_c   1.000
_cell.angle_alpha   90.00
_cell.angle_beta   90.00
_cell.angle_gamma   90.00
#
_symmetry.space_group_name_H-M   'P 1'
#
loop_
_entity.id
_entity.type
_entity.pdbx_description
1 polymer ?
#
loop_
_entity_poly.entity_id
_entity_poly.type
_entity_poly.pdbx_seq_one_letter_code
_entity_poly.pdbx_strand_id
1 'polypeptide(L)'
;LLAQKPKNLDFVQAAGLPLAIETAHEGLERTGFSAGKSILVLGGAGGVGSLVIQQLAKQVFGASRVAATSSTGELKLLKDLGVDLAIDYSKENFEDLPEKFDVVYDAVGQCDKAVKAVKEGGNVV
;
A
#
# COMPACT_ATOMS: atom_id res chain seq x y z
N LEU A 1 -8.68 10.42 18.99
CA LEU A 1 -8.60 8.97 19.33
C LEU A 1 -7.43 8.75 20.29
N LEU A 2 -7.53 7.79 21.21
CA LEU A 2 -6.45 7.41 22.14
C LEU A 2 -6.41 5.88 22.23
N ALA A 3 -5.21 5.32 22.33
CA ALA A 3 -4.99 3.88 22.51
C ALA A 3 -3.84 3.63 23.49
N GLN A 4 -3.81 2.44 24.10
CA GLN A 4 -2.70 2.02 24.95
C GLN A 4 -1.46 1.74 24.11
N LYS A 5 -0.32 2.32 24.50
CA LYS A 5 0.96 2.09 23.81
C LYS A 5 1.34 0.60 23.93
N PRO A 6 1.60 -0.10 22.81
CA PRO A 6 2.14 -1.46 22.87
C PRO A 6 3.41 -1.54 23.72
N LYS A 7 3.55 -2.59 24.52
CA LYS A 7 4.68 -2.74 25.45
C LYS A 7 6.01 -2.98 24.74
N ASN A 8 5.98 -3.53 23.53
CA ASN A 8 7.14 -3.87 22.71
C ASN A 8 7.64 -2.73 21.81
N LEU A 9 6.96 -1.58 21.80
CA LEU A 9 7.39 -0.40 21.04
C LEU A 9 7.94 0.66 21.97
N ASP A 10 9.00 1.34 21.57
CA ASP A 10 9.44 2.55 22.26
C ASP A 10 8.50 3.75 21.96
N PHE A 11 8.75 4.90 22.58
CA PHE A 11 7.92 6.08 22.38
C PHE A 11 8.05 6.69 20.97
N VAL A 12 9.23 6.59 20.35
CA VAL A 12 9.47 7.15 19.01
C VAL A 12 8.72 6.34 17.97
N GLN A 13 8.83 5.01 18.05
CA GLN A 13 8.08 4.07 17.24
C GLN A 13 6.57 4.27 17.41
N ALA A 14 6.10 4.31 18.66
CA ALA A 14 4.68 4.49 18.94
C ALA A 14 4.12 5.84 18.47
N ALA A 15 4.91 6.92 18.52
CA ALA A 15 4.48 8.24 18.06
C ALA A 15 4.38 8.35 16.53
N GLY A 16 5.16 7.55 15.79
CA GLY A 16 5.17 7.58 14.32
C GLY A 16 4.01 6.82 13.65
N LEU A 17 3.31 5.96 14.40
CA LEU A 17 2.27 5.07 13.85
C LEU A 17 0.89 5.70 13.64
N PRO A 18 0.31 6.48 14.58
CA PRO A 18 -1.14 6.68 14.65
C PRO A 18 -1.74 7.21 13.35
N LEU A 19 -1.21 8.32 12.83
CA LEU A 19 -1.75 8.92 11.60
C LEU A 19 -1.57 7.98 10.40
N ALA A 20 -0.40 7.40 10.23
CA ALA A 20 -0.09 6.62 9.04
C ALA A 20 -0.86 5.28 9.02
N ILE A 21 -1.00 4.61 10.17
CA ILE A 21 -1.72 3.34 10.26
C ILE A 21 -3.24 3.52 10.16
N GLU A 22 -3.79 4.57 10.79
CA GLU A 22 -5.21 4.88 10.70
C GLU A 22 -5.59 5.26 9.27
N THR A 23 -4.78 6.09 8.60
CA THR A 23 -4.98 6.45 7.19
C THR A 23 -4.99 5.20 6.30
N ALA A 24 -3.98 4.35 6.45
CA ALA A 24 -3.85 3.13 5.66
C ALA A 24 -5.03 2.18 5.87
N HIS A 25 -5.50 2.04 7.12
CA HIS A 25 -6.64 1.18 7.46
C HIS A 25 -7.94 1.72 6.87
N GLU A 26 -8.23 3.01 7.08
CA GLU A 26 -9.44 3.64 6.59
C GLU A 26 -9.53 3.62 5.07
N GLY A 27 -8.41 3.84 4.36
CA GLY A 27 -8.37 3.76 2.91
C GLY A 27 -8.75 2.36 2.40
N LEU A 28 -8.24 1.30 3.02
CA LEU A 28 -8.60 -0.07 2.65
C LEU A 28 -10.06 -0.40 2.97
N GLU A 29 -10.57 0.03 4.12
CA GLU A 29 -11.98 -0.17 4.48
C GLU A 29 -12.94 0.50 3.49
N ARG A 30 -12.63 1.74 3.05
CA ARG A 30 -13.42 2.48 2.05
C ARG A 30 -13.54 1.74 0.71
N THR A 31 -12.55 0.92 0.37
CA THR A 31 -12.55 0.11 -0.88
C THR A 31 -13.26 -1.24 -0.73
N GLY A 32 -13.70 -1.60 0.49
CA GLY A 32 -14.22 -2.94 0.78
C GLY A 32 -13.17 -4.02 0.51
N PHE A 33 -11.91 -3.74 0.82
CA PHE A 33 -10.82 -4.69 0.60
C PHE A 33 -11.02 -5.95 1.44
N SER A 34 -10.78 -7.12 0.84
CA SER A 34 -11.06 -8.41 1.42
C SER A 34 -10.01 -9.42 1.00
N ALA A 35 -9.94 -10.54 1.72
CA ALA A 35 -9.04 -11.64 1.41
C ALA A 35 -9.17 -12.10 -0.05
N GLY A 36 -8.03 -12.40 -0.66
CA GLY A 36 -7.95 -12.86 -2.04
C GLY A 36 -7.90 -11.75 -3.11
N LYS A 37 -8.15 -10.49 -2.76
CA LYS A 37 -8.03 -9.36 -3.71
C LYS A 37 -6.57 -8.95 -3.94
N SER A 38 -6.29 -8.41 -5.13
CA SER A 38 -5.00 -7.81 -5.47
C SER A 38 -5.00 -6.30 -5.25
N ILE A 39 -3.86 -5.77 -4.80
CA ILE A 39 -3.69 -4.34 -4.52
C ILE A 39 -2.39 -3.79 -5.11
N LEU A 40 -2.47 -2.58 -5.66
CA LEU A 40 -1.32 -1.76 -6.06
C LEU A 40 -1.20 -0.56 -5.13
N VAL A 41 -0.05 -0.37 -4.50
CA VAL A 41 0.25 0.78 -3.63
C VAL A 41 1.20 1.74 -4.33
N LEU A 42 0.73 2.95 -4.64
CA LEU A 42 1.60 4.01 -5.18
C LEU A 42 2.34 4.67 -4.02
N GLY A 43 3.68 4.73 -4.10
CA GLY A 43 4.51 5.29 -3.03
C GLY A 43 4.72 4.34 -1.84
N GLY A 44 4.99 3.07 -2.12
CA GLY A 44 5.09 2.01 -1.11
C GLY A 44 6.20 2.16 -0.07
N ALA A 45 7.25 2.94 -0.35
CA ALA A 45 8.34 3.21 0.61
C ALA A 45 8.03 4.35 1.59
N GLY A 46 6.88 5.03 1.45
CA GLY A 46 6.47 6.10 2.35
C GLY A 46 5.91 5.59 3.69
N GLY A 47 5.63 6.51 4.62
CA GLY A 47 5.08 6.17 5.94
C GLY A 47 3.72 5.47 5.88
N VAL A 48 2.81 5.92 5.00
CA VAL A 48 1.50 5.27 4.79
C VAL A 48 1.67 4.00 3.95
N GLY A 49 2.34 4.10 2.80
CA GLY A 49 2.48 2.99 1.84
C GLY A 49 3.14 1.75 2.46
N SER A 50 4.17 1.94 3.29
CA SER A 50 4.83 0.81 3.97
C SER A 50 3.90 0.09 4.94
N LEU A 51 3.03 0.82 5.65
CA LEU A 51 2.04 0.24 6.57
C LEU A 51 0.87 -0.44 5.83
N VAL A 52 0.43 0.12 4.69
CA VAL A 52 -0.53 -0.54 3.78
C VAL A 52 0.02 -1.90 3.37
N ILE A 53 1.30 -1.98 2.98
CA ILE A 53 1.96 -3.20 2.51
C ILE A 53 2.16 -4.21 3.65
N GLN A 54 2.84 -3.81 4.73
CA GLN A 54 3.36 -4.74 5.73
C GLN A 54 2.30 -5.25 6.70
N GLN A 55 1.49 -4.34 7.27
CA GLN A 55 0.53 -4.72 8.32
C GLN A 55 -0.83 -5.04 7.75
N LEU A 56 -1.29 -4.31 6.73
CA LEU A 56 -2.69 -4.36 6.37
C LEU A 56 -2.97 -5.31 5.21
N ALA A 57 -2.41 -5.07 4.03
CA ALA A 57 -2.73 -5.85 2.84
C ALA A 57 -2.41 -7.34 3.01
N LYS A 58 -1.20 -7.70 3.45
CA LYS A 58 -0.81 -9.12 3.59
C LYS A 58 -1.30 -9.77 4.89
N GLN A 59 -1.03 -9.15 6.04
CA GLN A 59 -1.19 -9.80 7.34
C GLN A 59 -2.62 -9.73 7.90
N VAL A 60 -3.32 -8.60 7.70
CA VAL A 60 -4.68 -8.39 8.25
C VAL A 60 -5.76 -8.75 7.24
N PHE A 61 -5.63 -8.29 5.99
CA PHE A 61 -6.67 -8.46 4.98
C PHE A 61 -6.47 -9.68 4.08
N GLY A 62 -5.30 -10.32 4.07
CA GLY A 62 -5.06 -11.55 3.29
C GLY A 62 -5.08 -11.33 1.77
N ALA A 63 -4.46 -10.25 1.29
CA ALA A 63 -4.28 -9.97 -0.13
C ALA A 63 -3.63 -11.15 -0.86
N SER A 64 -4.15 -11.53 -2.02
CA SER A 64 -3.54 -12.58 -2.85
C SER A 64 -2.25 -12.10 -3.51
N ARG A 65 -2.18 -10.79 -3.80
CA ARG A 65 -1.07 -10.16 -4.50
C ARG A 65 -0.95 -8.69 -4.15
N VAL A 66 0.26 -8.27 -3.80
CA VAL A 66 0.59 -6.88 -3.46
C VAL A 66 1.67 -6.39 -4.41
N ALA A 67 1.35 -5.34 -5.16
CA ALA A 67 2.31 -4.58 -5.95
C ALA A 67 2.54 -3.21 -5.31
N ALA A 68 3.72 -2.64 -5.48
CA ALA A 68 4.01 -1.30 -4.98
C ALA A 68 5.02 -0.56 -5.85
N THR A 69 4.85 0.76 -5.98
CA THR A 69 5.80 1.62 -6.69
C THR A 69 6.78 2.29 -5.72
N SER A 70 8.04 2.36 -6.11
CA SER A 70 9.05 3.19 -5.44
C SER A 70 10.21 3.53 -6.39
N SER A 71 11.17 4.32 -5.91
CA SER A 71 12.39 4.63 -6.65
C SER A 71 13.37 3.46 -6.59
N THR A 72 14.34 3.41 -7.52
CA THR A 72 15.33 2.31 -7.60
C THR A 72 16.00 1.99 -6.25
N GLY A 73 16.35 3.00 -5.45
CA GLY A 73 17.06 2.82 -4.18
C GLY A 73 16.23 2.11 -3.11
N GLU A 74 14.90 2.25 -3.18
CA GLU A 74 13.95 1.77 -2.19
C GLU A 74 13.27 0.45 -2.59
N LEU A 75 13.60 -0.12 -3.75
CA LEU A 75 13.04 -1.40 -4.20
C LEU A 75 13.42 -2.56 -3.26
N LYS A 76 14.59 -2.47 -2.61
CA LYS A 76 14.99 -3.47 -1.62
C LYS A 76 14.06 -3.42 -0.40
N LEU A 77 13.72 -2.22 0.06
CA LEU A 77 12.75 -2.04 1.14
C LEU A 77 11.42 -2.69 0.77
N LEU A 78 10.87 -2.43 -0.43
CA LEU A 78 9.61 -3.06 -0.86
C LEU A 78 9.66 -4.60 -0.82
N LYS A 79 10.78 -5.21 -1.21
CA LYS A 79 10.97 -6.67 -1.13
C LYS A 79 10.98 -7.16 0.32
N ASP A 80 11.68 -6.45 1.20
CA ASP A 80 11.76 -6.77 2.63
C ASP A 80 10.39 -6.58 3.33
N LEU A 81 9.57 -5.64 2.85
CA LEU A 81 8.17 -5.47 3.28
C LEU A 81 7.25 -6.62 2.77
N GLY A 82 7.76 -7.47 1.88
CA GLY A 82 7.05 -8.62 1.34
C GLY A 82 6.18 -8.30 0.14
N VAL A 83 6.46 -7.25 -0.65
CA VAL A 83 5.73 -6.97 -1.90
C VAL A 83 6.01 -8.08 -2.94
N ASP A 84 4.97 -8.54 -3.65
CA ASP A 84 5.09 -9.56 -4.70
C ASP A 84 5.65 -8.98 -6.01
N LEU A 85 5.27 -7.73 -6.32
CA LEU A 85 5.75 -6.98 -7.48
C LEU A 85 6.20 -5.57 -7.09
N ALA A 86 7.51 -5.34 -7.02
CA ALA A 86 8.09 -4.01 -6.81
C ALA A 86 8.33 -3.32 -8.15
N ILE A 87 7.70 -2.18 -8.37
CA ILE A 87 7.73 -1.41 -9.62
C ILE A 87 8.61 -0.17 -9.43
N ASP A 88 9.57 0.02 -10.32
CA ASP A 88 10.43 1.20 -10.34
C ASP A 88 9.83 2.30 -11.21
N TYR A 89 9.17 3.28 -10.59
CA TYR A 89 8.49 4.35 -11.34
C TYR A 89 9.46 5.22 -12.17
N SER A 90 10.78 5.14 -11.92
CA SER A 90 11.79 5.87 -12.69
C SER A 90 12.16 5.18 -14.01
N LYS A 91 11.78 3.91 -14.18
CA LYS A 91 12.12 3.09 -15.35
C LYS A 91 10.90 2.68 -16.17
N GLU A 92 9.78 2.47 -15.50
CA GLU A 92 8.55 2.01 -16.12
C GLU A 92 7.32 2.68 -15.51
N ASN A 93 6.27 2.80 -16.31
CA ASN A 93 4.98 3.33 -15.89
C ASN A 93 4.09 2.18 -15.42
N PHE A 94 3.59 2.25 -14.19
CA PHE A 94 2.72 1.22 -13.64
C PHE A 94 1.38 1.12 -14.37
N GLU A 95 0.91 2.24 -14.96
CA GLU A 95 -0.37 2.29 -15.68
C GLU A 95 -0.34 1.54 -17.02
N ASP A 96 0.85 1.42 -17.61
CA ASP A 96 1.07 0.75 -18.91
C ASP A 96 1.23 -0.76 -18.75
N LEU A 97 1.30 -1.26 -17.51
CA LEU A 97 1.37 -2.69 -17.25
C LEU A 97 0.05 -3.38 -17.65
N PRO A 98 0.14 -4.59 -18.25
CA PRO A 98 -1.05 -5.39 -18.57
C PRO A 98 -1.75 -5.90 -17.30
N GLU A 99 -1.02 -5.98 -16.18
CA GLU A 99 -1.57 -6.37 -14.89
C GLU A 99 -2.43 -5.24 -14.30
N LYS A 100 -3.66 -5.58 -13.90
CA LYS A 100 -4.62 -4.67 -13.26
C LYS A 100 -5.00 -5.19 -11.87
N PHE A 101 -5.33 -4.29 -10.96
CA PHE A 101 -5.54 -4.60 -9.54
C PHE A 101 -6.98 -4.36 -9.11
N ASP A 102 -7.46 -5.13 -8.13
CA ASP A 102 -8.82 -4.93 -7.59
C ASP A 102 -8.91 -3.61 -6.80
N VAL A 103 -7.81 -3.22 -6.17
CA VAL A 103 -7.67 -1.92 -5.48
C VAL A 103 -6.37 -1.24 -5.89
N VAL A 104 -6.42 0.07 -6.14
CA VAL A 104 -5.24 0.92 -6.24
C VAL A 104 -5.28 1.92 -5.09
N TYR A 105 -4.26 1.89 -4.25
CA TYR A 105 -4.07 2.82 -3.15
C TYR A 105 -3.04 3.87 -3.57
N ASP A 106 -3.49 5.10 -3.76
CA ASP A 106 -2.66 6.22 -4.18
C ASP A 106 -2.23 7.10 -3.01
N ALA A 107 -1.02 6.86 -2.50
CA ALA A 107 -0.42 7.72 -1.46
C ALA A 107 0.46 8.85 -2.05
N VAL A 108 0.35 9.14 -3.36
CA VAL A 108 1.21 10.10 -4.08
C VAL A 108 0.39 11.24 -4.71
N GLY A 109 -0.82 10.99 -5.17
CA GLY A 109 -1.69 11.96 -5.86
C GLY A 109 -1.62 11.86 -7.39
N GLN A 110 -1.48 10.65 -7.92
CA GLN A 110 -1.50 10.32 -9.35
C GLN A 110 -2.83 9.66 -9.78
N CYS A 111 -3.98 10.20 -9.33
CA CYS A 111 -5.30 9.64 -9.56
C CYS A 111 -5.60 9.33 -11.04
N ASP A 112 -5.19 10.22 -11.96
CA ASP A 112 -5.39 10.06 -13.41
C ASP A 112 -4.72 8.81 -14.00
N LYS A 113 -3.64 8.35 -13.34
CA LYS A 113 -2.92 7.13 -13.70
C LYS A 113 -3.45 5.93 -12.91
N ALA A 114 -3.79 6.13 -11.64
CA ALA A 114 -4.32 5.08 -10.78
C ALA A 114 -5.59 4.43 -11.36
N VAL A 115 -6.50 5.22 -11.94
CA VAL A 115 -7.72 4.73 -12.60
C VAL A 115 -7.46 3.87 -13.84
N LYS A 116 -6.24 3.90 -14.41
CA LYS A 116 -5.84 3.04 -15.53
C LYS A 116 -5.28 1.70 -15.07
N ALA A 117 -4.88 1.59 -13.81
CA ALA A 117 -4.28 0.39 -13.22
C ALA A 117 -5.30 -0.47 -12.45
N VAL A 118 -6.52 0.01 -12.26
CA VAL A 118 -7.61 -0.71 -11.59
C VAL A 118 -8.37 -1.62 -12.57
N LYS A 119 -8.87 -2.76 -12.10
CA LYS A 119 -9.80 -3.62 -12.85
C LYS A 119 -11.17 -2.97 -12.97
N GLU A 120 -11.96 -3.42 -13.94
CA GLU A 120 -13.38 -3.04 -14.02
C GLU A 120 -14.12 -3.46 -12.74
N GLY A 121 -14.85 -2.53 -12.13
CA GLY A 121 -15.52 -2.73 -10.84
C GLY A 121 -14.60 -2.71 -9.61
N GLY A 122 -13.31 -2.45 -9.79
CA GLY A 122 -12.37 -2.22 -8.68
C GLY A 122 -12.47 -0.80 -8.12
N ASN A 123 -11.66 -0.51 -7.10
CA ASN A 123 -11.68 0.77 -6.39
C ASN A 123 -10.31 1.46 -6.42
N VAL A 124 -10.33 2.79 -6.46
CA VAL A 124 -9.14 3.62 -6.27
C VAL A 124 -9.37 4.51 -5.05
N VAL A 125 -8.37 4.58 -4.16
CA VAL A 125 -8.41 5.39 -2.93
C VAL A 125 -7.14 6.18 -2.74
#